data_AF-A0A937GEL6-F1
#
_entry.id   AF-A0A937GEL6-F1
#
_cell.length_a   1.000
_cell.length_b   1.000
_cell.length_c   1.000
_cell.angle_alpha   90.00
_cell.angle_beta   90.00
_cell.angle_gamma   90.00
#
_symmetry.space_group_name_H-M   'P 1'
#
loop_
_entity.id
_entity.type
_entity.pdbx_description
1 polymer ?
#
loop_
_entity_poly.entity_id
_entity_poly.type
_entity_poly.pdbx_seq_one_letter_code
_entity_poly.pdbx_strand_id
1 'polypeptide(L)'
;GAIVDGPIPGTSAYAAAKAGLSSAAKVVAREVRPRGITVIDARPPHTETGLASRAVFGEAPAFRTGAAPAAVADRIVAAVLASERELPPAAFGS
;
A
#
# COMPACT_ATOMS: atom_id res chain seq x y z
N GLY A 1 -0.50 -1.82 -1.06
CA GLY A 1 -1.80 -1.13 -1.18
C GLY A 1 -2.92 -2.11 -0.89
N ALA A 2 -4.10 -1.64 -0.47
CA ALA A 2 -5.17 -2.50 0.06
C ALA A 2 -5.69 -3.60 -0.89
N ILE A 3 -5.42 -3.50 -2.20
CA ILE A 3 -5.75 -4.55 -3.18
C ILE A 3 -5.10 -5.91 -2.87
N VAL A 4 -4.00 -5.91 -2.10
CA VAL A 4 -3.32 -7.15 -1.65
C VAL A 4 -4.21 -7.92 -0.67
N ASP A 5 -4.90 -7.20 0.22
CA ASP A 5 -5.74 -7.77 1.27
C ASP A 5 -7.20 -7.95 0.78
N GLY A 6 -7.64 -7.13 -0.17
CA GLY A 6 -8.98 -7.15 -0.75
C GLY A 6 -8.97 -6.93 -2.26
N PRO A 7 -8.69 -7.97 -3.07
CA PRO A 7 -8.69 -7.87 -4.53
C PRO A 7 -10.11 -7.62 -5.06
N ILE A 8 -10.21 -6.81 -6.13
CA ILE A 8 -11.48 -6.37 -6.72
C ILE A 8 -11.54 -6.84 -8.18
N PRO A 9 -12.71 -7.26 -8.71
CA PRO A 9 -12.86 -7.58 -10.13
C PRO A 9 -12.32 -6.48 -11.06
N GLY A 10 -11.76 -6.88 -12.21
CA GLY A 10 -11.16 -5.94 -13.18
C GLY A 10 -9.74 -5.48 -12.85
N THR A 11 -9.16 -5.91 -11.72
CA THR A 11 -7.81 -5.49 -11.30
C THR A 11 -6.76 -6.59 -11.30
N SER A 12 -6.98 -7.72 -11.99
CA SER A 12 -6.13 -8.93 -11.88
C SER A 12 -4.63 -8.67 -12.01
N ALA A 13 -4.19 -7.99 -13.08
CA ALA A 13 -2.79 -7.66 -13.30
C ALA A 13 -2.24 -6.70 -12.22
N TYR A 14 -3.04 -5.71 -11.82
CA TYR A 14 -2.68 -4.76 -10.76
C TYR A 14 -2.58 -5.44 -9.39
N ALA A 15 -3.52 -6.32 -9.04
CA ALA A 15 -3.54 -7.10 -7.83
C ALA A 15 -2.33 -8.06 -7.78
N ALA A 16 -2.04 -8.76 -8.88
CA ALA A 16 -0.86 -9.62 -8.99
C ALA A 16 0.44 -8.84 -8.77
N ALA A 17 0.59 -7.67 -9.42
CA ALA A 17 1.77 -6.82 -9.23
C ALA A 17 1.92 -6.35 -7.78
N LYS A 18 0.85 -5.87 -7.14
CA LYS A 18 0.90 -5.40 -5.75
C LYS A 18 1.11 -6.55 -4.75
N ALA A 19 0.50 -7.71 -4.97
CA ALA A 19 0.69 -8.89 -4.12
C ALA A 19 2.12 -9.45 -4.26
N GLY A 20 2.65 -9.49 -5.48
CA GLY A 20 4.03 -9.85 -5.76
C GLY A 20 5.02 -8.92 -5.05
N LEU A 21 4.79 -7.60 -5.10
CA LEU A 21 5.61 -6.63 -4.37
C LEU A 21 5.52 -6.81 -2.84
N SER A 22 4.34 -7.07 -2.28
CA SER A 22 4.19 -7.34 -0.83
C SER A 22 4.94 -8.61 -0.42
N SER A 23 4.86 -9.67 -1.24
CA SER A 23 5.62 -10.91 -1.02
C SER A 23 7.14 -10.66 -1.09
N ALA A 24 7.60 -9.94 -2.12
CA ALA A 24 9.00 -9.58 -2.26
C ALA A 24 9.51 -8.73 -1.09
N ALA A 25 8.73 -7.76 -0.62
CA ALA A 25 9.08 -6.94 0.54
C ALA A 25 9.31 -7.79 1.80
N LYS A 26 8.50 -8.82 2.03
CA LYS A 26 8.67 -9.77 3.15
C LYS A 26 9.96 -10.57 3.05
N VAL A 27 10.38 -10.94 1.84
CA VAL A 27 11.64 -11.64 1.59
C VAL A 27 12.82 -10.69 1.80
N VAL A 28 12.82 -9.54 1.14
CA VAL A 28 13.88 -8.52 1.25
C VAL A 28 14.08 -8.10 2.71
N ALA A 29 13.00 -7.93 3.49
CA ALA A 29 13.09 -7.63 4.91
C ALA A 29 13.95 -8.64 5.69
N ARG A 30 13.89 -9.93 5.34
CA ARG A 30 14.71 -10.98 5.98
C ARG A 30 16.15 -10.92 5.52
N GLU A 31 16.38 -10.65 4.24
CA GLU A 31 17.72 -10.56 3.64
C GLU A 31 18.52 -9.38 4.20
N VAL A 32 17.87 -8.24 4.43
CA VAL A 32 18.54 -7.01 4.87
C VAL A 32 18.53 -6.81 6.39
N ARG A 33 17.74 -7.59 7.15
CA ARG A 33 17.68 -7.53 8.61
C ARG A 33 19.06 -7.63 9.30
N PRO A 34 19.99 -8.53 8.90
CA PRO A 34 21.32 -8.59 9.51
C PRO A 34 22.14 -7.30 9.36
N ARG A 35 21.77 -6.43 8.42
CA ARG A 35 22.41 -5.13 8.18
C ARG A 35 21.75 -3.99 8.97
N GLY A 36 20.77 -4.29 9.84
CA GLY A 36 20.04 -3.28 10.60
C GLY A 36 19.07 -2.45 9.76
N ILE A 37 18.72 -2.90 8.54
CA ILE A 37 17.79 -2.19 7.65
C ILE A 37 16.36 -2.63 7.92
N THR A 38 15.46 -1.66 8.12
CA THR A 38 14.02 -1.88 8.28
C THR A 38 13.32 -1.73 6.92
N VAL A 39 12.43 -2.68 6.61
CA VAL A 39 11.58 -2.65 5.41
C VAL A 39 10.13 -2.61 5.89
N ILE A 40 9.35 -1.68 5.34
CA ILE A 40 7.93 -1.50 5.69
C ILE A 40 7.08 -1.88 4.48
N ASP A 41 6.19 -2.86 4.64
CA ASP A 41 5.12 -3.11 3.66
C ASP A 41 3.90 -2.25 3.99
N ALA A 42 3.78 -1.11 3.29
CA ALA A 42 2.68 -0.18 3.46
C ALA A 42 1.53 -0.47 2.48
N ARG A 43 0.34 -0.69 3.02
CA ARG A 43 -0.85 -1.04 2.25
C ARG A 43 -2.04 -0.11 2.50
N PRO A 44 -1.91 1.19 2.16
CA PRO A 44 -3.00 2.14 2.33
C PRO A 44 -4.23 1.76 1.47
N PRO A 45 -5.43 2.19 1.91
CA PRO A 45 -6.67 2.11 1.12
C PRO A 45 -6.62 3.05 -0.09
N HIS A 46 -7.75 3.17 -0.80
CA HIS A 46 -7.90 4.21 -1.82
C HIS A 46 -7.54 5.57 -1.20
N THR A 47 -6.71 6.35 -1.90
CA THR A 47 -6.18 7.63 -1.41
C THR A 47 -6.43 8.69 -2.48
N GLU A 48 -6.96 9.84 -2.09
CA GLU A 48 -7.43 10.93 -2.97
C GLU A 48 -6.27 11.73 -3.59
N THR A 49 -5.37 11.04 -4.29
CA THR A 49 -4.19 11.60 -4.96
C THR A 49 -4.49 12.13 -6.37
N GLY A 50 -5.71 11.87 -6.86
CA GLY A 50 -6.08 12.15 -8.25
C GLY A 50 -5.37 11.25 -9.28
N LEU A 51 -4.77 10.13 -8.85
CA LEU A 51 -4.20 9.12 -9.76
C LEU A 51 -5.28 8.28 -10.43
N ALA A 52 -6.39 7.99 -9.73
CA ALA A 52 -7.49 7.20 -10.28
C ALA A 52 -8.18 7.91 -11.46
N SER A 53 -8.30 9.25 -11.41
CA SER A 53 -8.87 10.05 -12.50
C SER A 53 -7.90 10.32 -13.65
N ARG A 54 -6.64 9.88 -13.54
CA ARG A 54 -5.56 10.10 -14.53
C ARG A 54 -4.90 8.78 -14.92
N ALA A 55 -5.67 7.69 -14.94
CA ALA A 55 -5.17 6.39 -15.37
C ALA A 55 -4.72 6.44 -16.83
N VAL A 56 -3.51 5.93 -17.10
CA VAL A 56 -2.98 5.80 -18.48
C VAL A 56 -3.69 4.68 -19.24
N PHE A 57 -4.19 3.67 -18.52
CA PHE A 57 -4.94 2.55 -19.06
C PHE A 57 -5.95 2.03 -18.04
N GLY A 58 -7.12 1.60 -18.52
CA GLY A 58 -8.22 1.09 -17.72
C GLY A 58 -9.11 2.19 -17.12
N GLU A 59 -10.33 1.82 -16.73
CA GLU A 59 -11.23 2.68 -15.98
C GLU A 59 -11.17 2.29 -14.51
N ALA A 60 -11.00 3.28 -13.63
CA ALA A 60 -11.04 3.04 -12.20
C ALA A 60 -12.46 2.62 -11.78
N PRO A 61 -12.63 1.56 -10.97
CA PRO A 61 -13.90 1.26 -10.34
C PRO A 61 -14.42 2.47 -9.56
N ALA A 62 -15.74 2.57 -9.40
CA ALA A 62 -16.33 3.57 -8.50
C ALA A 62 -15.88 3.28 -7.06
N PHE A 63 -14.92 4.08 -6.57
CA PHE A 63 -14.47 4.02 -5.19
C PHE A 63 -15.34 4.92 -4.31
N ARG A 64 -15.52 4.52 -3.05
CA ARG A 64 -15.95 5.47 -2.00
C ARG A 64 -14.84 6.48 -1.77
N THR A 65 -15.18 7.61 -1.15
CA THR A 65 -14.21 8.62 -0.71
C THR A 65 -13.04 7.93 0.00
N GLY A 66 -11.84 8.14 -0.53
CA GLY A 66 -10.60 7.59 -0.04
C GLY A 66 -10.00 8.41 1.10
N ALA A 67 -8.88 7.90 1.61
CA ALA A 67 -8.09 8.58 2.61
C ALA A 67 -7.46 9.88 2.06
N ALA A 68 -7.33 10.88 2.92
CA ALA A 68 -6.62 12.11 2.60
C ALA A 68 -5.12 11.82 2.38
N PRO A 69 -4.49 12.31 1.29
CA PRO A 69 -3.08 12.04 0.99
C PRO A 69 -2.13 12.42 2.13
N ALA A 70 -2.37 13.55 2.80
CA ALA A 70 -1.56 14.00 3.92
C ALA A 70 -1.62 13.01 5.10
N ALA A 71 -2.81 12.53 5.46
CA ALA A 71 -2.98 11.56 6.54
C ALA A 71 -2.27 10.22 6.23
N VAL A 72 -2.31 9.76 4.98
CA VAL A 72 -1.57 8.56 4.56
C VAL A 72 -0.06 8.77 4.66
N ALA A 73 0.44 9.92 4.22
CA ALA A 73 1.86 10.26 4.32
C ALA A 73 2.31 10.33 5.78
N ASP A 74 1.56 11.03 6.63
CA ASP A 74 1.85 11.17 8.07
C ASP A 74 1.92 9.81 8.75
N ARG A 75 0.98 8.89 8.44
CA ARG A 75 0.98 7.54 9.00
C ARG A 75 2.20 6.73 8.59
N ILE A 76 2.64 6.85 7.34
CA ILE A 76 3.84 6.17 6.84
C ILE A 76 5.09 6.74 7.51
N VAL A 77 5.20 8.06 7.65
CA VAL A 77 6.32 8.70 8.35
C VAL A 77 6.38 8.26 9.82
N ALA A 78 5.24 8.23 10.51
CA ALA A 78 5.16 7.73 11.88
C ALA A 78 5.66 6.27 11.99
N ALA A 79 5.32 5.41 11.02
CA ALA A 79 5.77 4.03 10.97
C ALA A 79 7.28 3.90 10.81
N VAL A 80 7.88 4.76 9.97
CA VAL A 80 9.33 4.82 9.77
C VAL A 80 10.01 5.18 11.09
N LEU A 81 9.54 6.20 11.79
CA LEU A 81 10.08 6.63 13.08
C LEU A 81 9.95 5.55 14.15
N ALA A 82 8.84 4.80 14.15
CA ALA A 82 8.58 3.72 15.08
C ALA A 82 9.23 2.37 14.68
N SER A 83 9.90 2.31 13.53
CA SER A 83 10.46 1.05 12.97
C SER A 83 9.43 -0.08 12.87
N GLU A 84 8.21 0.28 12.51
CA GLU A 84 7.16 -0.69 12.19
C GLU A 84 7.53 -1.48 10.93
N ARG A 85 6.87 -2.62 10.71
CA ARG A 85 7.19 -3.53 9.59
C ARG A 85 6.05 -3.67 8.59
N GLU A 86 4.83 -3.45 9.03
CA GLU A 86 3.64 -3.70 8.22
C GLU A 86 2.56 -2.68 8.57
N LEU A 87 2.00 -2.06 7.55
CA LEU A 87 0.85 -1.18 7.66
C LEU A 87 -0.29 -1.76 6.83
N PRO A 88 -1.13 -2.65 7.40
CA PRO A 88 -2.31 -3.15 6.70
C PRO A 88 -3.31 -2.01 6.47
N PRO A 89 -4.35 -2.18 5.64
CA PRO A 89 -5.33 -1.14 5.37
C PRO A 89 -5.95 -0.52 6.62
N ALA A 90 -6.22 -1.35 7.65
CA ALA A 90 -6.75 -0.91 8.94
C ALA A 90 -5.82 0.05 9.72
N ALA A 91 -4.53 0.10 9.40
CA ALA A 91 -3.57 0.99 10.04
C ALA A 91 -3.71 2.46 9.60
N PHE A 92 -4.54 2.75 8.59
CA PHE A 92 -4.76 4.08 8.02
C PHE A 92 -6.09 4.72 8.42
N GLY A 93 -6.82 4.11 9.37
CA GLY A 93 -8.15 4.54 9.78
C GLY A 93 -9.27 3.96 8.91
N SER A 94 -10.51 4.18 9.37
CA SER A 94 -11.75 3.83 8.66
C SER A 94 -12.25 4.98 7.79
#